data_AF-A0A1Z4BQ39-F1
#
_entry.id   AF-A0A1Z4BQ39-F1
#
_cell.length_a   1.000
_cell.length_b   1.000
_cell.length_c   1.000
_cell.angle_alpha   90.00
_cell.angle_beta   90.00
_cell.angle_gamma   90.00
#
_symmetry.space_group_name_H-M   'P 1'
#
loop_
_entity.id
_entity.type
_entity.pdbx_description
1 polymer ?
#
loop_
_entity_poly.entity_id
_entity_poly.type
_entity_poly.pdbx_seq_one_letter_code
_entity_poly.pdbx_strand_id
1 'polypeptide(L)'
;MLIRYFAIIFGCLGIGELIVALTHIPFPSSIIGMLFLTLFLQLGWIKLQSIKALSDLLISNLGLFFVPPSIGIMAYFKQIGENFLAIFISIIISTIVVIVVTGHVYQFFRKRLK
;
A
#
# COMPACT_ATOMS: atom_id res chain seq x y z
N MET A 1 -6.26 23.27 -10.91
CA MET A 1 -6.68 22.84 -9.55
C MET A 1 -6.17 21.43 -9.22
N LEU A 2 -6.40 20.45 -10.11
CA LEU A 2 -5.95 19.05 -9.96
C LEU A 2 -4.44 18.89 -9.71
N ILE A 3 -3.61 19.68 -10.40
CA ILE A 3 -2.14 19.63 -10.30
C ILE A 3 -1.61 19.85 -8.88
N ARG A 4 -2.29 20.69 -8.08
CA ARG A 4 -1.87 20.98 -6.69
C ARG A 4 -2.06 19.75 -5.81
N TYR A 5 -3.15 19.03 -5.98
CA TYR A 5 -3.41 17.81 -5.22
C TYR A 5 -2.49 16.68 -5.65
N PHE A 6 -2.14 16.64 -6.94
CA PHE A 6 -1.15 15.71 -7.46
C PHE A 6 0.20 15.96 -6.81
N ALA A 7 0.64 17.23 -6.77
CA ALA A 7 1.87 17.64 -6.10
C ALA A 7 1.85 17.32 -4.60
N ILE A 8 0.70 17.40 -3.92
CA ILE A 8 0.61 17.06 -2.50
C ILE A 8 0.75 15.54 -2.29
N ILE A 9 0.01 14.71 -3.02
CA ILE A 9 0.07 13.25 -2.89
C ILE A 9 1.48 12.73 -3.22
N PHE A 10 2.02 13.14 -4.36
CA PHE A 10 3.36 12.75 -4.79
C PHE A 10 4.47 13.41 -3.95
N GLY A 11 4.23 14.61 -3.41
CA GLY A 11 5.12 15.27 -2.47
C GLY A 11 5.24 14.50 -1.16
N CYS A 12 4.13 14.06 -0.58
CA CYS A 12 4.15 13.19 0.61
C CYS A 12 4.85 11.85 0.33
N LEU A 13 4.61 11.25 -0.84
CA LEU A 13 5.32 10.04 -1.27
C LEU A 13 6.83 10.29 -1.38
N GLY A 14 7.24 11.41 -1.99
CA GLY A 14 8.64 11.80 -2.13
C GLY A 14 9.32 12.07 -0.79
N ILE A 15 8.61 12.67 0.18
CA ILE A 15 9.11 12.82 1.55
C ILE A 15 9.32 11.44 2.19
N GLY A 16 8.38 10.51 2.01
CA GLY A 16 8.53 9.13 2.45
C GLY A 16 9.76 8.45 1.84
N GLU A 17 9.98 8.62 0.54
CA GLU A 17 11.14 8.09 -0.18
C GLU A 17 12.45 8.68 0.35
N LEU A 18 12.52 10.00 0.55
CA LEU A 18 13.69 10.68 1.13
C LEU A 18 14.01 10.15 2.53
N ILE A 19 12.99 9.95 3.36
CA ILE A 19 13.17 9.43 4.72
C ILE A 19 13.69 7.99 4.66
N VAL A 20 13.08 7.10 3.87
CA VAL A 20 13.57 5.72 3.74
C VAL A 20 14.99 5.69 3.19
N ALA A 21 15.30 6.51 2.18
CA ALA A 21 16.64 6.59 1.59
C ALA A 21 17.71 7.07 2.59
N LEU A 22 17.37 8.01 3.48
CA LEU A 22 18.30 8.51 4.50
C LEU A 22 18.42 7.56 5.69
N THR A 23 17.30 7.04 6.18
CA THR A 23 17.23 6.27 7.43
C THR A 23 17.36 4.76 7.24
N HIS A 24 17.25 4.25 6.00
CA HIS A 24 17.29 2.84 5.64
C HIS A 24 16.31 1.96 6.44
N ILE A 25 15.19 2.55 6.87
CA ILE A 25 14.15 1.85 7.62
C ILE A 25 13.49 0.81 6.69
N PRO A 26 13.18 -0.42 7.16
CA PRO A 26 12.63 -1.50 6.33
C PRO A 26 11.15 -1.30 5.93
N PHE A 27 10.62 -0.08 6.03
CA PHE A 27 9.24 0.22 5.66
C PHE A 27 9.15 0.68 4.21
N PRO A 28 8.13 0.25 3.46
CA PRO A 28 7.81 0.85 2.17
C PRO A 28 7.61 2.36 2.29
N SER A 29 8.22 3.12 1.39
CA SER A 29 8.10 4.59 1.36
C SER A 29 6.65 5.07 1.23
N SER A 30 5.81 4.30 0.54
CA SER A 30 4.36 4.55 0.45
C SER A 30 3.67 4.58 1.82
N ILE A 31 4.05 3.72 2.77
CA ILE A 31 3.47 3.72 4.13
C ILE A 31 3.82 5.02 4.85
N ILE A 32 5.09 5.43 4.77
CA ILE A 32 5.57 6.67 5.38
C ILE A 32 4.86 7.87 4.76
N GLY A 33 4.77 7.94 3.43
CA GLY A 33 4.05 9.00 2.73
C GLY A 33 2.56 9.08 3.10
N MET A 34 1.89 7.93 3.27
CA MET A 34 0.51 7.90 3.76
C MET A 34 0.39 8.44 5.20
N LEU A 35 1.32 8.09 6.10
CA LEU A 35 1.32 8.62 7.46
C LEU A 35 1.49 10.15 7.50
N PHE A 36 2.40 10.70 6.69
CA PHE A 36 2.55 12.15 6.56
C PHE A 36 1.30 12.82 6.00
N LEU A 37 0.70 12.22 4.97
CA LEU A 37 -0.55 12.73 4.43
C LEU A 37 -1.65 12.75 5.50
N THR A 38 -1.82 11.66 6.26
CA THR A 38 -2.74 11.60 7.39
C THR A 38 -2.44 12.67 8.44
N LEU A 39 -1.17 12.90 8.77
CA LEU A 39 -0.76 13.93 9.71
C LEU A 39 -1.17 15.33 9.24
N PHE A 40 -0.95 15.66 7.96
CA PHE A 40 -1.34 16.95 7.39
C PHE A 40 -2.86 17.15 7.32
N LEU A 41 -3.62 16.07 7.13
CA LEU A 41 -5.08 16.11 7.23
C LEU A 41 -5.53 16.34 8.68
N GLN A 42 -4.90 15.69 9.66
CA GLN A 42 -5.20 15.89 11.09
C GLN A 42 -4.87 17.30 11.58
N LEU A 43 -3.75 17.87 11.11
CA LEU A 43 -3.33 19.24 11.42
C LEU A 43 -4.19 20.31 10.70
N GLY A 44 -5.10 19.91 9.81
CA GLY A 44 -5.97 20.82 9.05
C GLY A 44 -5.25 21.64 7.98
N TRP A 45 -3.96 21.37 7.73
CA TRP A 45 -3.18 22.03 6.67
C TRP A 45 -3.75 21.73 5.28
N ILE A 46 -4.40 20.56 5.14
CA ILE A 46 -5.06 20.17 3.90
C ILE A 46 -6.49 19.73 4.19
N LYS A 47 -7.44 20.28 3.43
CA LYS A 47 -8.85 19.86 3.51
C LYS A 47 -9.06 18.54 2.77
N LEU A 48 -9.69 17.57 3.42
CA LEU A 48 -10.02 16.26 2.84
C LEU A 48 -10.76 16.38 1.51
N GLN A 49 -11.76 17.26 1.43
CA GLN A 49 -12.56 17.49 0.23
C GLN A 49 -11.71 17.89 -0.98
N SER A 50 -10.60 18.58 -0.74
CA SER A 50 -9.71 19.08 -1.77
C SER A 50 -8.90 17.96 -2.42
N ILE A 51 -8.46 16.97 -1.65
CA ILE A 51 -7.67 15.82 -2.16
C ILE A 51 -8.55 14.69 -2.68
N LYS A 52 -9.73 14.50 -2.07
CA LYS A 52 -10.61 13.34 -2.34
C LYS A 52 -10.91 13.15 -3.82
N ALA A 53 -11.22 14.22 -4.55
CA ALA A 53 -11.55 14.14 -5.98
C ALA A 53 -10.39 13.57 -6.82
N LEU A 54 -9.14 13.89 -6.48
CA LEU A 54 -7.98 13.34 -7.17
C LEU A 54 -7.71 11.90 -6.73
N SER A 55 -7.78 11.60 -5.43
CA SER A 55 -7.61 10.23 -4.94
C SER A 55 -8.62 9.27 -5.57
N ASP A 56 -9.89 9.68 -5.68
CA ASP A 56 -10.95 8.88 -6.32
C ASP A 56 -10.66 8.69 -7.82
N LEU A 57 -10.07 9.68 -8.50
CA LEU A 57 -9.62 9.55 -9.89
C LEU A 57 -8.48 8.53 -10.02
N LEU A 58 -7.45 8.60 -9.16
CA LEU A 58 -6.35 7.62 -9.18
C LEU A 58 -6.84 6.21 -8.87
N ILE A 59 -7.74 6.07 -7.90
CA ILE A 59 -8.32 4.78 -7.51
C ILE A 59 -9.22 4.22 -8.63
N SER A 60 -10.03 5.06 -9.28
CA SER A 60 -10.85 4.61 -10.41
C SER A 60 -10.01 4.20 -11.63
N ASN A 61 -8.79 4.73 -11.75
CA ASN A 61 -7.82 4.37 -12.77
C ASN A 61 -6.68 3.49 -12.24
N LEU A 62 -6.86 2.82 -11.09
CA LEU A 62 -5.81 2.03 -10.43
C LEU A 62 -5.27 0.92 -11.35
N GLY A 63 -6.13 0.38 -12.24
CA GLY A 63 -5.76 -0.57 -13.27
C GLY A 63 -4.58 -0.11 -14.14
N LEU A 64 -4.50 1.18 -14.48
CA LEU A 64 -3.37 1.74 -15.25
C LEU A 64 -2.05 1.61 -14.50
N PHE A 65 -2.07 1.77 -13.17
CA PHE A 65 -0.87 1.67 -12.32
C PHE A 65 -0.42 0.21 -12.08
N PHE A 66 -1.30 -0.77 -12.31
CA PHE A 66 -0.92 -2.18 -12.27
C PHE A 66 -0.22 -2.67 -13.55
N VAL A 67 -0.33 -1.95 -14.66
CA VAL A 67 0.28 -2.36 -15.94
C VAL A 67 1.81 -2.45 -15.85
N PRO A 68 2.56 -1.45 -15.34
CA PRO A 68 4.03 -1.52 -15.30
C PRO A 68 4.55 -2.68 -14.43
N PRO A 69 4.06 -2.89 -13.18
CA PRO A 69 4.44 -4.06 -12.38
C PRO A 69 4.09 -5.37 -13.08
N SER A 70 2.92 -5.45 -13.73
CA SER A 70 2.47 -6.67 -14.42
C SER A 70 3.37 -7.06 -15.57
N ILE A 71 3.84 -6.09 -16.37
CA ILE A 71 4.80 -6.33 -17.45
C ILE A 71 6.14 -6.79 -16.87
N GLY A 72 6.57 -6.26 -15.73
CA GLY A 72 7.79 -6.70 -15.04
C GLY A 72 7.77 -8.20 -14.67
N ILE A 73 6.60 -8.75 -14.35
CA ILE A 73 6.42 -10.18 -14.04
C ILE A 73 6.70 -11.05 -15.27
N MET A 74 6.50 -10.55 -16.49
CA MET A 74 6.75 -11.31 -17.72
C MET A 74 8.22 -11.72 -17.86
N ALA A 75 9.16 -10.98 -17.27
CA ALA A 75 10.57 -11.36 -17.23
C ALA A 75 10.82 -12.69 -16.48
N TYR A 76 9.91 -13.09 -15.60
CA TYR A 76 9.99 -14.31 -14.79
C TYR A 76 8.97 -15.37 -15.19
N PHE A 77 8.31 -15.22 -16.35
CA PHE A 77 7.18 -16.07 -16.75
C PHE A 77 7.52 -17.57 -16.79
N LYS A 78 8.74 -17.91 -17.26
CA LYS A 78 9.21 -19.31 -17.27
C LYS A 78 9.36 -19.89 -15.86
N GLN A 79 9.99 -19.13 -14.95
CA GLN A 79 10.20 -19.54 -13.56
C GLN A 79 8.86 -19.75 -12.82
N ILE A 80 7.89 -18.88 -13.12
CA ILE A 80 6.52 -18.96 -12.59
C ILE A 80 5.81 -20.19 -13.13
N GLY A 81 5.98 -20.52 -14.42
CA GLY A 81 5.42 -21.72 -15.02
C GLY A 81 5.94 -23.01 -14.37
N GLU A 82 7.25 -23.11 -14.16
CA GLU A 82 7.89 -24.27 -13.51
C GLU A 82 7.44 -24.44 -12.05
N ASN A 83 7.18 -23.34 -11.33
CA ASN A 83 6.80 -23.36 -9.92
C ASN A 83 5.33 -23.03 -9.68
N PHE A 84 4.48 -23.12 -10.72
CA PHE A 84 3.11 -22.60 -10.67
C PHE A 84 2.29 -23.22 -9.52
N LEU A 85 2.38 -24.54 -9.35
CA LEU A 85 1.70 -25.24 -8.26
C LEU A 85 2.19 -24.79 -6.88
N ALA A 86 3.50 -24.64 -6.69
CA ALA A 86 4.07 -24.20 -5.43
C ALA A 86 3.62 -22.78 -5.08
N ILE A 87 3.64 -21.86 -6.07
CA ILE A 87 3.18 -20.48 -5.91
C ILE A 87 1.68 -20.48 -5.55
N PHE A 88 0.85 -21.16 -6.33
CA PHE A 88 -0.59 -21.19 -6.12
C PHE A 88 -0.97 -21.73 -4.72
N ILE A 89 -0.40 -22.87 -4.34
CA ILE A 89 -0.63 -23.49 -3.03
C ILE A 89 -0.14 -22.57 -1.91
N SER A 90 1.05 -21.95 -2.06
CA SER A 90 1.59 -21.04 -1.05
C SER A 90 0.70 -19.80 -0.83
N ILE A 91 0.09 -19.25 -1.89
CA ILE A 91 -0.81 -18.09 -1.79
C ILE A 91 -2.08 -18.48 -1.02
N ILE A 92 -2.70 -19.61 -1.37
CA ILE A 92 -3.93 -20.05 -0.72
C ILE A 92 -3.68 -20.37 0.76
N ILE A 93 -2.65 -21.17 1.06
CA ILE A 93 -2.35 -21.57 2.43
C ILE A 93 -1.95 -20.35 3.27
N SER A 94 -1.06 -19.48 2.77
CA SER A 94 -0.65 -18.28 3.52
C SER A 94 -1.83 -17.35 3.79
N THR A 95 -2.74 -17.17 2.83
CA THR A 95 -3.94 -16.34 3.01
C THR A 95 -4.84 -16.90 4.12
N ILE A 96 -5.12 -18.21 4.09
CA ILE A 96 -5.94 -18.86 5.13
C ILE A 96 -5.27 -18.73 6.49
N VAL A 97 -3.96 -19.01 6.58
CA VAL A 97 -3.21 -18.93 7.82
C VAL A 97 -3.22 -17.51 8.38
N VAL A 98 -2.97 -16.48 7.56
CA VAL A 98 -2.99 -15.08 8.00
C VAL A 98 -4.37 -14.70 8.55
N ILE A 99 -5.45 -15.09 7.87
CA ILE A 99 -6.82 -14.80 8.32
C ILE A 99 -7.10 -15.48 9.68
N VAL A 100 -6.80 -16.77 9.81
CA VAL A 100 -7.04 -17.55 11.02
C VAL A 100 -6.24 -17.00 12.20
N VAL A 101 -4.94 -16.76 12.00
CA VAL A 101 -4.05 -16.24 13.05
C VAL A 101 -4.46 -14.84 13.46
N THR A 102 -4.68 -13.92 12.52
CA THR A 102 -5.10 -12.55 12.82
C THR A 102 -6.44 -12.54 13.57
N GLY A 103 -7.38 -13.37 13.13
CA GLY A 103 -8.67 -13.53 13.80
C GLY A 103 -8.55 -14.06 15.22
N HIS A 104 -7.73 -15.09 15.45
CA HIS A 104 -7.49 -15.64 16.78
C HIS A 104 -6.77 -14.66 17.71
N VAL A 105 -5.74 -13.97 17.22
CA VAL A 105 -5.01 -12.95 17.97
C VAL A 105 -5.96 -11.83 18.39
N TYR A 106 -6.78 -11.32 17.46
CA TYR A 106 -7.77 -10.29 17.77
C TYR A 106 -8.78 -10.78 18.82
N GLN A 107 -9.31 -11.99 18.67
CA GLN A 107 -10.24 -12.56 19.66
C GLN A 107 -9.59 -12.78 21.03
N PHE A 108 -8.33 -13.18 21.06
CA PHE A 108 -7.57 -13.36 22.30
C PHE A 108 -7.39 -12.03 23.04
N PHE A 109 -6.93 -10.98 22.35
CA PHE A 109 -6.82 -9.64 22.93
C PHE A 109 -8.17 -9.10 23.39
N ARG A 110 -9.24 -9.30 22.60
CA ARG A 110 -10.58 -8.85 22.95
C ARG A 110 -11.15 -9.55 24.19
N LYS A 111 -10.81 -10.83 24.41
CA LYS A 111 -11.22 -11.57 25.63
C LYS A 111 -10.43 -11.16 26.87
N ARG A 112 -9.20 -10.64 26.71
CA ARG A 112 -8.34 -10.14 27.80
C ARG A 112 -8.61 -8.69 28.21
N LEU A 113 -9.26 -7.91 27.34
CA LEU A 113 -9.65 -6.52 27.58
C LEU A 113 -11.09 -6.36 28.14
N LYS A 114 -11.77 -7.48 28.42
CA LYS A 114 -12.94 -7.54 29.31
C LYS A 114 -12.49 -8.01 30.68
#